data_AF-A0A9X9FTN2-F1
#
_entry.id   AF-A0A9X9FTN2-F1
#
_cell.length_a   1.000
_cell.length_b   1.000
_cell.length_c   1.000
_cell.angle_alpha   90.00
_cell.angle_beta   90.00
_cell.angle_gamma   90.00
#
_symmetry.space_group_name_H-M   'P 1'
#
loop_
_entity.id
_entity.type
_entity.pdbx_description
1 polymer ?
#
loop_
_entity_poly.entity_id
_entity_poly.type
_entity_poly.pdbx_seq_one_letter_code
_entity_poly.pdbx_strand_id
1 'polypeptide(L)'
;MKKEKRRQKSCSDIARARARQARHQKKNPLVVGWIFIAALLSIRTGNPLPAVPHHDAGDDWPISDYERGFSLSQKPRRERYSEQPTMKRLMRDLRRPAAREDAMQFLLARIDDVALRGWVIEQIREDRINRLAIHVHPGLHDATVISSWQDELDAENIAADEAIDDTATQKELMRELMGIATTKQLSNSRAGN
;
A
#
# COMPACT_ATOMS: atom_id res chain seq x y z
N MET A 1 -27.16 -1.88 19.17
CA MET A 1 -25.69 -1.86 18.99
C MET A 1 -25.02 -1.18 20.18
N LYS A 2 -24.31 -1.94 21.04
CA LYS A 2 -23.53 -1.39 22.17
C LYS A 2 -22.20 -0.87 21.62
N LYS A 3 -21.93 0.44 21.76
CA LYS A 3 -20.65 1.05 21.38
C LYS A 3 -19.62 0.78 22.48
N GLU A 4 -18.70 -0.15 22.24
CA GLU A 4 -17.57 -0.39 23.15
C GLU A 4 -16.57 0.78 23.08
N LYS A 5 -16.44 1.52 24.18
CA LYS A 5 -15.43 2.57 24.34
C LYS A 5 -14.05 1.90 24.43
N ARG A 6 -13.24 2.00 23.37
CA ARG A 6 -11.82 1.61 23.40
C ARG A 6 -11.11 2.39 24.50
N ARG A 7 -10.70 1.69 25.57
CA ARG A 7 -9.93 2.26 26.68
C ARG A 7 -8.60 2.80 26.14
N GLN A 8 -8.39 4.11 26.22
CA GLN A 8 -7.11 4.75 25.94
C GLN A 8 -6.06 4.14 26.87
N LYS A 9 -5.05 3.48 26.29
CA LYS A 9 -3.93 2.95 27.07
C LYS A 9 -3.16 4.13 27.65
N SER A 10 -3.01 4.12 28.97
CA SER A 10 -2.27 5.15 29.71
C SER A 10 -0.85 5.28 29.16
N CYS A 11 -0.34 6.51 29.06
CA CYS A 11 1.06 6.78 28.69
C CYS A 11 2.06 5.98 29.54
N SER A 12 1.71 5.66 30.79
CA SER A 12 2.53 4.83 31.68
C SER A 12 2.67 3.37 31.21
N ASP A 13 1.66 2.81 30.56
CA ASP A 13 1.70 1.44 30.04
C ASP A 13 2.56 1.36 28.78
N ILE A 14 2.51 2.40 27.94
CA ILE A 14 3.36 2.53 26.75
C ILE A 14 4.84 2.67 27.19
N ALA A 15 5.11 3.49 28.21
CA ALA A 15 6.45 3.65 28.75
C ALA A 15 7.00 2.33 29.36
N ARG A 16 6.18 1.61 30.14
CA ARG A 16 6.55 0.29 30.68
C ARG A 16 6.79 -0.75 29.58
N ALA A 17 5.98 -0.75 28.52
CA ALA A 17 6.17 -1.65 27.39
C ALA A 17 7.51 -1.38 26.66
N ARG A 18 7.86 -0.10 26.44
CA ARG A 18 9.15 0.29 25.85
C ARG A 18 10.34 -0.09 26.73
N ALA A 19 10.24 0.10 28.04
CA ALA A 19 11.29 -0.29 28.98
C ALA A 19 11.54 -1.81 28.99
N ARG A 20 10.49 -2.62 28.82
CA ARG A 20 10.63 -4.08 28.69
C ARG A 20 11.25 -4.47 27.35
N GLN A 21 10.85 -3.84 26.24
CA GLN A 21 11.47 -4.07 24.93
C GLN A 21 12.96 -3.73 24.92
N ALA A 22 13.39 -2.68 25.63
CA ALA A 22 14.81 -2.32 25.76
C ALA A 22 15.63 -3.38 26.50
N ARG A 23 15.05 -4.09 27.48
CA ARG A 23 15.73 -5.18 28.22
C ARG A 23 15.85 -6.48 27.43
N HIS A 24 14.93 -6.74 26.51
CA HIS A 24 14.96 -7.95 25.66
C HIS A 24 15.82 -7.82 24.40
N GLN A 25 16.25 -6.60 24.05
CA GLN A 25 17.29 -6.43 23.04
C GLN A 25 18.65 -6.82 23.63
N LYS A 26 18.93 -8.14 23.66
CA LYS A 26 20.30 -8.66 23.78
C LYS A 26 21.08 -8.23 22.53
N LYS A 27 21.53 -6.98 22.52
CA LYS A 27 22.47 -6.50 21.50
C LYS A 27 23.80 -7.19 21.79
N ASN A 28 24.28 -7.95 20.82
CA ASN A 28 25.59 -8.59 20.94
C ASN A 28 26.63 -7.49 21.19
N PRO A 29 27.40 -7.54 22.29
CA PRO A 29 28.34 -6.49 22.67
C PRO A 29 29.38 -6.24 21.56
N LEU A 30 29.69 -7.28 20.79
CA LEU A 30 30.53 -7.20 19.59
C LEU A 30 29.96 -6.25 18.53
N VAL A 31 28.65 -6.28 18.26
CA VAL A 31 28.03 -5.41 17.24
C VAL A 31 28.05 -3.95 17.68
N VAL A 32 27.84 -3.68 18.97
CA VAL A 32 27.92 -2.33 19.54
C VAL A 32 29.37 -1.81 19.49
N GLY A 33 30.35 -2.65 19.81
CA GLY A 33 31.78 -2.32 19.69
C GLY A 33 32.20 -2.01 18.25
N TRP A 34 31.73 -2.79 17.27
CA TRP A 34 32.01 -2.53 15.85
C TRP A 34 31.43 -1.21 15.36
N ILE A 35 30.21 -0.85 15.78
CA ILE A 35 29.62 0.46 15.44
C ILE A 35 30.42 1.61 16.05
N PHE A 36 30.93 1.44 17.28
CA PHE A 36 31.76 2.44 17.95
C PHE A 36 33.12 2.64 17.26
N ILE A 37 33.78 1.55 16.87
CA ILE A 37 35.05 1.60 16.12
C ILE A 37 34.84 2.23 14.74
N ALA A 38 33.76 1.87 14.03
CA ALA A 38 33.42 2.48 12.74
C ALA A 38 33.13 3.98 12.86
N ALA A 39 32.45 4.42 13.93
CA ALA A 39 32.21 5.83 14.20
C ALA A 39 33.52 6.60 14.47
N LEU A 40 34.43 6.04 15.28
CA LEU A 40 35.74 6.64 15.55
C LEU A 40 36.61 6.77 14.28
N LEU A 41 36.55 5.80 13.38
CA LEU A 41 37.28 5.84 12.10
C LEU A 41 36.66 6.85 11.12
N SER A 42 35.35 7.07 11.17
CA SER A 42 34.65 8.05 10.32
C SER A 42 34.95 9.51 10.68
N ILE A 43 35.33 9.79 11.94
CA ILE A 43 35.74 11.14 12.38
C ILE A 43 37.13 11.50 11.81
N ARG A 44 37.97 10.52 11.45
CA ARG A 44 39.33 10.78 10.97
C ARG A 44 39.43 11.13 9.49
N THR A 45 38.38 10.90 8.70
CA THR A 45 38.25 11.42 7.33
C THR A 45 37.61 12.80 7.37
N GLY A 46 38.34 13.76 7.92
CA GLY A 46 37.96 15.17 7.85
C GLY A 46 38.15 15.67 6.42
N ASN A 47 37.08 15.69 5.63
CA ASN A 47 37.03 16.58 4.48
C ASN A 47 37.02 18.02 5.02
N PRO A 48 37.97 18.89 4.63
CA PRO A 48 37.87 20.29 4.98
C PRO A 48 36.64 20.86 4.27
N LEU A 49 35.62 21.21 5.06
CA LEU A 49 34.53 22.04 4.58
C LEU A 49 35.12 23.38 4.12
N PRO A 50 34.72 23.90 2.95
CA PRO A 50 35.10 25.26 2.59
C PRO A 50 34.48 26.21 3.61
N ALA A 51 35.35 26.98 4.27
CA ALA A 51 34.95 28.05 5.17
C ALA A 51 34.04 29.02 4.41
N VAL A 52 32.80 29.13 4.88
CA VAL A 52 31.89 30.19 4.44
C VAL A 52 32.47 31.51 4.96
N PRO A 53 32.72 32.52 4.11
CA PRO A 53 33.18 33.81 4.60
C PRO A 53 32.09 34.44 5.47
N HIS A 54 32.47 34.78 6.70
CA HIS A 54 31.67 35.59 7.60
C HIS A 54 31.69 37.02 7.05
N HIS A 55 30.58 37.46 6.44
CA HIS A 55 30.39 38.84 6.02
C HIS A 55 29.90 39.63 7.23
N ASP A 56 30.82 40.32 7.90
CA ASP A 56 30.52 41.49 8.72
C ASP A 56 30.49 42.70 7.77
N ALA A 57 29.30 43.20 7.45
CA ALA A 57 29.10 44.53 6.87
C ALA A 57 27.61 44.89 6.87
N GLY A 58 27.19 45.68 7.86
CA GLY A 58 26.61 47.02 7.69
C GLY A 58 25.58 47.34 6.60
N ASP A 59 24.84 46.37 6.04
CA ASP A 59 23.85 46.65 5.00
C ASP A 59 22.42 46.43 5.52
N ASP A 60 21.65 47.51 5.47
CA ASP A 60 20.21 47.62 5.70
C ASP A 60 19.47 46.87 4.56
N TRP A 61 19.62 45.55 4.51
CA TRP A 61 18.89 44.72 3.57
C TRP A 61 17.41 44.77 3.93
N PRO A 62 16.49 44.97 2.96
CA PRO A 62 15.07 44.91 3.25
C PRO A 62 14.77 43.54 3.86
N ILE A 63 14.16 43.54 5.06
CA ILE A 63 13.76 42.33 5.79
C ILE A 63 13.14 41.36 4.80
N SER A 64 13.83 40.23 4.56
CA SER A 64 13.37 39.26 3.56
C SER A 64 11.98 38.75 3.95
N ASP A 65 11.14 38.43 2.97
CA ASP A 65 9.79 37.91 3.22
C ASP A 65 9.80 36.63 4.08
N TYR A 66 10.95 35.92 4.10
CA TYR A 66 11.19 34.76 4.95
C TYR A 66 11.21 35.12 6.45
N GLU A 67 11.77 36.28 6.83
CA GLU A 67 11.80 36.78 8.21
C GLU A 67 10.47 37.42 8.63
N ARG A 68 9.67 37.94 7.69
CA ARG A 68 8.29 38.40 7.94
C ARG A 68 7.26 37.27 8.10
N GLY A 69 7.67 36.01 7.96
CA GLY A 69 6.78 34.85 8.01
C GLY A 69 5.96 34.65 6.73
N PHE A 70 6.22 35.42 5.66
CA PHE A 70 5.62 35.22 4.34
C PHE A 70 6.43 34.18 3.56
N SER A 71 6.28 32.92 3.95
CA SER A 71 6.75 31.78 3.15
C SER A 71 5.82 31.58 1.94
N LEU A 72 5.94 32.42 0.89
CA LEU A 72 5.19 32.24 -0.37
C LEU A 72 5.69 31.03 -1.18
N SER A 73 6.88 30.49 -0.88
CA SER A 73 7.30 29.25 -1.50
C SER A 73 6.58 28.08 -0.83
N GLN A 74 5.62 27.46 -1.52
CA GLN A 74 5.34 26.05 -1.27
C GLN A 74 6.70 25.34 -1.34
N LYS A 75 7.21 24.86 -0.20
CA LYS A 75 8.45 24.09 -0.18
C LYS A 75 8.30 23.02 -1.26
N PRO A 76 9.22 22.93 -2.23
CA PRO A 76 9.11 21.95 -3.29
C PRO A 76 8.93 20.59 -2.60
N ARG A 77 7.79 19.97 -2.87
CA ARG A 77 7.42 18.69 -2.29
C ARG A 77 8.49 17.73 -2.78
N ARG A 78 9.49 17.42 -1.94
CA ARG A 78 10.63 16.60 -2.34
C ARG A 78 10.05 15.32 -2.94
N GLU A 79 10.26 15.11 -4.24
CA GLU A 79 9.88 13.89 -4.90
C GLU A 79 10.57 12.75 -4.15
N ARG A 80 9.77 11.86 -3.56
CA ARG A 80 10.28 10.77 -2.70
C ARG A 80 11.15 9.78 -3.50
N TYR A 81 10.98 9.78 -4.81
CA TYR A 81 11.69 8.96 -5.75
C TYR A 81 12.42 9.88 -6.74
N SER A 82 13.73 9.98 -6.60
CA SER A 82 14.61 10.62 -7.61
C SER A 82 14.90 9.70 -8.79
N GLU A 83 14.69 8.40 -8.59
CA GLU A 83 14.90 7.32 -9.55
C GLU A 83 13.67 6.42 -9.56
N GLN A 84 13.44 5.70 -10.66
CA GLN A 84 12.30 4.79 -10.77
C GLN A 84 12.38 3.70 -9.67
N PRO A 85 11.42 3.66 -8.73
CA PRO A 85 11.50 2.73 -7.60
C PRO A 85 11.36 1.28 -8.06
N THR A 86 11.96 0.31 -7.38
CA THR A 86 11.73 -1.11 -7.69
C THR A 86 10.31 -1.53 -7.29
N MET A 87 9.74 -2.54 -7.97
CA MET A 87 8.41 -3.06 -7.63
C MET A 87 8.30 -3.49 -6.15
N LYS A 88 9.37 -4.09 -5.61
CA LYS A 88 9.48 -4.44 -4.18
C LYS A 88 9.39 -3.22 -3.26
N ARG A 89 10.01 -2.09 -3.64
CA ARG A 89 9.93 -0.85 -2.87
C ARG A 89 8.53 -0.26 -2.92
N LEU A 90 7.89 -0.28 -4.09
CA LEU A 90 6.50 0.15 -4.24
C LEU A 90 5.54 -0.65 -3.35
N MET A 91 5.62 -1.98 -3.35
CA MET A 91 4.79 -2.82 -2.48
C MET A 91 4.97 -2.50 -0.99
N ARG A 92 6.20 -2.18 -0.58
CA ARG A 92 6.49 -1.79 0.81
C ARG A 92 5.90 -0.42 1.14
N ASP A 93 6.02 0.54 0.23
CA ASP A 93 5.57 1.91 0.44
C ASP A 93 4.04 2.05 0.31
N LEU A 94 3.36 1.17 -0.44
CA LEU A 94 1.90 1.03 -0.45
C LEU A 94 1.32 0.67 0.93
N ARG A 95 2.05 -0.10 1.74
CA ARG A 95 1.65 -0.45 3.13
C ARG A 95 1.83 0.71 4.12
N ARG A 96 2.45 1.82 3.70
CA ARG A 96 2.76 2.95 4.56
C ARG A 96 1.83 4.11 4.22
N PRO A 97 0.96 4.54 5.15
CA PRO A 97 -0.01 5.62 4.87
C PRO A 97 0.64 6.89 4.29
N ALA A 98 1.81 7.27 4.79
CA ALA A 98 2.52 8.48 4.37
C ALA A 98 3.22 8.41 3.00
N ALA A 99 3.28 7.23 2.36
CA ALA A 99 3.92 7.03 1.06
C ALA A 99 2.99 6.30 0.06
N ARG A 100 1.77 5.97 0.48
CA ARG A 100 0.83 5.16 -0.29
C ARG A 100 0.38 5.83 -1.58
N GLU A 101 0.04 7.11 -1.52
CA GLU A 101 -0.41 7.88 -2.68
C GLU A 101 0.68 7.98 -3.75
N ASP A 102 1.90 8.38 -3.35
CA ASP A 102 3.06 8.43 -4.24
C ASP A 102 3.34 7.05 -4.85
N ALA A 103 3.40 6.00 -4.02
CA ALA A 103 3.66 4.63 -4.49
C ALA A 103 2.58 4.13 -5.44
N MET A 104 1.31 4.48 -5.22
CA MET A 104 0.21 4.13 -6.09
C MET A 104 0.34 4.82 -7.45
N GLN A 105 0.65 6.12 -7.50
CA GLN A 105 0.85 6.83 -8.77
C GLN A 105 1.97 6.20 -9.59
N PHE A 106 3.12 5.92 -8.96
CA PHE A 106 4.26 5.29 -9.63
C PHE A 106 4.00 3.84 -10.05
N LEU A 107 3.12 3.12 -9.35
CA LEU A 107 2.70 1.78 -9.75
C LEU A 107 1.77 1.83 -10.96
N LEU A 108 0.72 2.64 -10.90
CA LEU A 108 -0.29 2.72 -11.95
C LEU A 108 0.29 3.28 -13.25
N ALA A 109 1.27 4.18 -13.17
CA ALA A 109 2.00 4.68 -14.33
C ALA A 109 2.79 3.60 -15.10
N ARG A 110 3.05 2.43 -14.50
CA ARG A 110 3.72 1.30 -15.17
C ARG A 110 2.79 0.32 -15.85
N ILE A 111 1.50 0.40 -15.54
CA ILE A 111 0.50 -0.54 -16.04
C ILE A 111 -0.26 0.18 -17.16
N ASP A 112 -0.02 -0.23 -18.40
CA ASP A 112 -0.67 0.37 -19.56
C ASP A 112 -2.12 -0.10 -19.73
N ASP A 113 -2.41 -1.35 -19.33
CA ASP A 113 -3.75 -1.93 -19.41
C ASP A 113 -4.73 -1.27 -18.42
N VAL A 114 -5.86 -0.79 -18.93
CA VAL A 114 -6.89 -0.09 -18.16
C VAL A 114 -7.65 -1.03 -17.22
N ALA A 115 -7.97 -2.24 -17.66
CA ALA A 115 -8.68 -3.23 -16.86
C ALA A 115 -7.81 -3.71 -15.69
N LEU A 116 -6.54 -4.03 -15.97
CA LEU A 116 -5.57 -4.40 -14.95
C LEU A 116 -5.33 -3.27 -13.96
N ARG A 117 -5.21 -2.03 -14.46
CA ARG A 117 -5.08 -0.84 -13.61
C ARG A 117 -6.28 -0.69 -12.67
N GLY A 118 -7.50 -0.89 -13.18
CA GLY A 118 -8.72 -0.89 -12.38
C GLY A 118 -8.72 -1.98 -11.30
N TRP A 119 -8.36 -3.21 -11.68
CA TRP A 119 -8.24 -4.33 -10.76
C TRP A 119 -7.22 -4.07 -9.64
N VAL A 120 -6.02 -3.59 -9.97
CA VAL A 120 -4.98 -3.25 -8.98
C VAL A 120 -5.45 -2.16 -8.02
N ILE A 121 -6.16 -1.15 -8.50
CA ILE A 121 -6.75 -0.11 -7.65
C ILE A 121 -7.72 -0.73 -6.64
N GLU A 122 -8.56 -1.66 -7.08
CA GLU A 122 -9.52 -2.34 -6.21
C GLU A 122 -8.81 -3.19 -5.15
N GLN A 123 -7.78 -3.96 -5.54
CA GLN A 123 -6.96 -4.70 -4.58
C GLN A 123 -6.33 -3.78 -3.52
N ILE A 124 -5.85 -2.60 -3.93
CA ILE A 124 -5.29 -1.62 -2.98
C ILE A 124 -6.38 -1.06 -2.08
N ARG A 125 -7.56 -0.72 -2.61
CA ARG A 125 -8.68 -0.16 -1.84
C ARG A 125 -9.18 -1.12 -0.77
N GLU A 126 -9.28 -2.40 -1.11
CA GLU A 126 -9.69 -3.47 -0.19
C GLU A 126 -8.58 -3.92 0.77
N ASP A 127 -7.43 -3.22 0.80
CA ASP A 127 -6.26 -3.55 1.62
C ASP A 127 -5.68 -4.95 1.34
N ARG A 128 -5.94 -5.49 0.14
CA ARG A 128 -5.40 -6.77 -0.36
C ARG A 128 -4.00 -6.62 -0.97
N ILE A 129 -3.20 -5.69 -0.46
CA ILE A 129 -1.83 -5.41 -0.95
C ILE A 129 -0.93 -6.66 -0.83
N ASN A 130 -1.20 -7.54 0.14
CA ASN A 130 -0.47 -8.80 0.28
C ASN A 130 -0.64 -9.71 -0.94
N ARG A 131 -1.81 -9.69 -1.58
CA ARG A 131 -2.08 -10.49 -2.79
C ARG A 131 -1.17 -10.06 -3.94
N LEU A 132 -1.12 -8.75 -4.21
CA LEU A 132 -0.20 -8.17 -5.19
C LEU A 132 1.27 -8.50 -4.88
N ALA A 133 1.64 -8.42 -3.60
CA ALA A 133 3.01 -8.61 -3.15
C ALA A 133 3.52 -10.06 -3.24
N ILE A 134 2.64 -11.07 -3.34
CA ILE A 134 3.04 -12.48 -3.50
C ILE A 134 3.87 -12.69 -4.77
N HIS A 135 3.54 -11.97 -5.84
CA HIS A 135 4.23 -12.09 -7.13
C HIS A 135 5.57 -11.34 -7.18
N VAL A 136 5.84 -10.49 -6.19
CA VAL A 136 7.00 -9.58 -6.22
C VAL A 136 8.20 -10.21 -5.55
N HIS A 137 9.10 -10.76 -6.37
CA HIS A 137 10.37 -11.34 -5.90
C HIS A 137 11.59 -10.46 -6.27
N PRO A 138 12.68 -10.51 -5.48
CA PRO A 138 13.92 -9.85 -5.85
C PRO A 138 14.46 -10.41 -7.17
N GLY A 139 14.82 -9.54 -8.10
CA GLY A 139 15.42 -9.94 -9.38
C GLY A 139 14.42 -10.29 -10.48
N LEU A 140 13.11 -10.33 -10.19
CA LEU A 140 12.09 -10.39 -11.24
C LEU A 140 11.98 -9.04 -11.94
N HIS A 141 11.76 -9.09 -13.25
CA HIS A 141 11.51 -7.91 -14.04
C HIS A 141 10.06 -7.43 -13.87
N ASP A 142 9.84 -6.12 -13.93
CA ASP A 142 8.51 -5.52 -13.69
C ASP A 142 7.45 -6.09 -14.63
N ALA A 143 7.80 -6.34 -15.90
CA ALA A 143 6.90 -6.93 -16.89
C ALA A 143 6.38 -8.32 -16.47
N THR A 144 7.23 -9.15 -15.85
CA THR A 144 6.85 -10.49 -15.37
C THR A 144 5.92 -10.42 -14.17
N VAL A 145 6.10 -9.41 -13.30
CA VAL A 145 5.16 -9.18 -12.19
C VAL A 145 3.80 -8.74 -12.74
N ILE A 146 3.80 -7.80 -13.70
CA ILE A 146 2.57 -7.30 -14.31
C ILE A 146 1.83 -8.43 -15.03
N SER A 147 2.53 -9.30 -15.78
CA SER A 147 1.90 -10.45 -16.44
C SER A 147 1.28 -11.42 -15.44
N SER A 148 1.93 -11.70 -14.30
CA SER A 148 1.36 -12.58 -13.28
C SER A 148 0.08 -12.02 -12.64
N TRP A 149 -0.05 -10.69 -12.55
CA TRP A 149 -1.29 -10.05 -12.11
C TRP A 149 -2.36 -10.08 -13.18
N GLN A 150 -1.98 -10.00 -14.45
CA GLN A 150 -2.90 -10.19 -15.57
C GLN A 150 -3.50 -11.61 -15.54
N ASP A 151 -2.66 -12.63 -15.33
CA ASP A 151 -3.11 -14.01 -15.23
C ASP A 151 -4.14 -14.20 -14.09
N GLU A 152 -3.96 -13.51 -12.96
CA GLU A 152 -4.94 -13.53 -11.87
C GLU A 152 -6.25 -12.83 -12.23
N LEU A 153 -6.19 -11.68 -12.91
CA LEU A 153 -7.37 -10.96 -13.37
C LEU A 153 -8.17 -11.81 -14.36
N ASP A 154 -7.48 -12.44 -15.32
CA ASP A 154 -8.10 -13.28 -16.32
C ASP A 154 -8.76 -14.51 -15.67
N ALA A 155 -8.10 -15.14 -14.69
CA ALA A 155 -8.68 -16.23 -13.92
C ALA A 155 -9.94 -15.80 -13.13
N GLU A 156 -9.96 -14.59 -12.57
CA GLU A 156 -11.14 -14.06 -11.89
C GLU A 156 -12.29 -13.77 -12.84
N ASN A 157 -12.00 -13.22 -14.01
CA ASN A 157 -13.01 -12.95 -15.03
C ASN A 157 -13.64 -14.26 -15.52
N ILE A 158 -12.82 -15.28 -15.80
CA ILE A 158 -13.32 -16.61 -16.20
C ILE A 158 -14.23 -17.19 -15.10
N ALA A 159 -13.80 -17.15 -13.84
CA ALA A 159 -14.61 -17.66 -12.73
C ALA A 159 -15.92 -16.87 -12.53
N ALA A 160 -15.91 -15.56 -12.79
CA ALA A 160 -17.10 -14.72 -12.71
C ALA A 160 -18.09 -15.04 -13.84
N ASP A 161 -17.60 -15.25 -15.06
CA ASP A 161 -18.42 -15.64 -16.22
C ASP A 161 -19.08 -17.00 -16.01
N GLU A 162 -18.33 -18.00 -15.53
CA GLU A 162 -18.87 -19.32 -15.18
C GLU A 162 -19.97 -19.23 -14.11
N ALA A 163 -19.77 -18.40 -13.08
CA ALA A 163 -20.77 -18.22 -12.03
C ALA A 163 -22.07 -17.55 -12.54
N ILE A 164 -21.95 -16.64 -13.52
CA ILE A 164 -23.13 -16.01 -14.14
C ILE A 164 -23.91 -17.05 -14.93
N ASP A 165 -23.23 -17.89 -15.71
CA ASP A 165 -23.86 -18.96 -16.50
C ASP A 165 -24.53 -20.01 -15.60
N ASP A 166 -23.92 -20.39 -14.48
CA ASP A 166 -24.51 -21.30 -13.48
C ASP A 166 -25.78 -20.71 -12.85
N THR A 167 -25.78 -19.42 -12.51
CA THR A 167 -26.97 -18.78 -11.94
C THR A 167 -28.09 -18.61 -12.98
N ALA A 168 -27.74 -18.41 -14.25
CA ALA A 168 -28.71 -18.33 -15.35
C ALA A 168 -29.36 -19.69 -15.62
N THR A 169 -28.56 -20.76 -15.69
CA THR A 169 -29.05 -22.14 -15.87
C THR A 169 -29.90 -22.60 -14.68
N GLN A 170 -29.51 -22.28 -13.44
CA GLN A 170 -30.31 -22.57 -12.25
C GLN A 170 -31.68 -21.88 -12.28
N LYS A 171 -31.74 -20.61 -12.70
CA LYS A 171 -33.01 -19.87 -12.83
C LYS A 171 -33.91 -20.48 -13.89
N GLU A 172 -33.36 -20.93 -15.01
CA GLU A 172 -34.14 -21.54 -16.08
C GLU A 172 -34.70 -22.91 -15.65
N LEU A 173 -33.90 -23.74 -14.98
CA LEU A 173 -34.36 -25.01 -14.41
C LEU A 173 -35.47 -24.82 -13.36
N MET A 174 -35.36 -23.79 -12.50
CA MET A 174 -36.43 -23.46 -11.55
C MET A 174 -37.71 -22.99 -12.25
N ARG A 175 -37.59 -22.21 -13.34
CA ARG A 175 -38.74 -21.78 -14.15
C ARG A 175 -39.44 -22.97 -14.80
N GLU A 176 -38.69 -23.89 -15.38
CA GLU A 176 -39.23 -25.09 -16.03
C GLU A 176 -39.92 -26.02 -15.02
N LEU A 177 -39.31 -26.28 -13.86
CA LEU A 177 -39.92 -27.07 -12.78
C LEU A 177 -41.22 -26.44 -12.26
N MET A 178 -41.27 -25.13 -12.08
CA MET A 178 -42.50 -24.44 -11.65
C MET A 178 -43.59 -24.47 -12.74
N GLY A 179 -43.22 -24.38 -14.02
CA GLY A 179 -44.14 -24.54 -15.15
C GLY A 179 -44.74 -25.95 -15.24
N ILE A 180 -43.94 -26.97 -14.95
CA ILE A 180 -44.40 -28.37 -14.90
C ILE A 180 -45.28 -28.63 -13.67
N ALA A 181 -44.96 -28.03 -12.52
CA ALA A 181 -45.75 -28.17 -11.30
C ALA A 181 -47.15 -27.53 -11.44
N THR A 182 -47.24 -26.36 -12.07
CA THR A 182 -48.51 -25.67 -12.31
C THR A 182 -49.38 -26.37 -13.35
N THR A 183 -48.80 -26.96 -14.39
CA THR A 183 -49.55 -27.73 -15.40
C THR A 183 -50.09 -29.06 -14.87
N LYS A 184 -49.35 -29.78 -14.02
CA LYS A 184 -49.86 -31.00 -13.34
C LYS A 184 -51.01 -30.73 -12.37
N GLN A 185 -51.03 -29.56 -11.74
CA GLN A 185 -52.12 -29.18 -10.82
C GLN A 185 -53.43 -28.91 -11.58
N LEU A 186 -53.34 -28.29 -12.77
CA LEU A 186 -54.48 -28.02 -13.65
C LEU A 186 -55.05 -29.28 -14.32
N SER A 187 -54.22 -30.28 -14.65
CA SER A 187 -54.71 -31.53 -15.26
C SER A 187 -55.47 -32.41 -14.26
N ASN A 188 -55.04 -32.44 -12.99
CA ASN A 188 -55.71 -33.25 -11.96
C ASN A 188 -57.07 -32.68 -11.52
N SER A 189 -57.27 -31.35 -11.58
CA SER A 189 -58.59 -30.76 -11.29
C SER A 189 -59.63 -30.99 -12.39
N ARG A 190 -59.22 -31.38 -13.61
CA ARG A 190 -60.11 -31.56 -14.76
C ARG A 190 -60.57 -33.01 -14.98
N ALA A 191 -59.88 -33.99 -14.39
CA ALA A 191 -60.19 -35.42 -14.53
C ALA A 191 -61.11 -35.99 -13.42
N GLY A 192 -61.58 -35.14 -12.50
CA GLY A 192 -62.37 -35.54 -11.33
C GLY A 192 -63.88 -35.26 -11.40
N ASN A 193 -64.43 -34.95 -12.57
CA ASN A 193 -65.88 -34.80 -12.79
C ASN A 193 -66.42 -35.92 -13.67
#